data_AF-A0A349GCD8-F1
#
_entry.id   AF-A0A349GCD8-F1
#
_cell.length_a   1.000
_cell.length_b   1.000
_cell.length_c   1.000
_cell.angle_alpha   90.00
_cell.angle_beta   90.00
_cell.angle_gamma   90.00
#
_symmetry.space_group_name_H-M   'P 1'
#
loop_
_entity.id
_entity.type
_entity.pdbx_description
1 polymer ?
#
loop_
_entity_poly.entity_id
_entity_poly.type
_entity_poly.pdbx_seq_one_letter_code
_entity_poly.pdbx_strand_id
1 'polypeptide(L)'
;MVLSEGYSFLGGETQGILGPYIWKDTEEVIYEVDLPSGKELYKVIMLEGFISRSWMDYISMGLTGTGGWAKDDGTLCCVKQCYDLGSDHFLISFLKHEAQHAYDKRVNPNITSEALEYRAKLVELVYWNNDEKIKSFLREADSTNITNTHAMAAYRIVSGLSDRIFDCEFQSDEKAWHNKTALVQKHSLEMLSK
;
A
#
# COMPACT_ATOMS: atom_id res chain seq x y z
N MET A 1 12.85 29.53 2.58
CA MET A 1 13.04 29.54 1.12
C MET A 1 11.93 28.77 0.41
N VAL A 2 11.71 27.48 0.68
CA VAL A 2 10.61 26.71 0.04
C VAL A 2 9.22 27.25 0.41
N LEU A 3 8.94 27.40 1.71
CA LEU A 3 7.65 27.91 2.21
C LEU A 3 7.36 29.36 1.79
N SER A 4 8.40 30.20 1.69
CA SER A 4 8.26 31.62 1.30
C SER A 4 7.90 31.79 -0.18
N GLU A 5 8.08 30.75 -1.00
CA GLU A 5 7.73 30.72 -2.42
C GLU A 5 6.37 30.01 -2.66
N GLY A 6 5.63 29.72 -1.60
CA GLY A 6 4.30 29.10 -1.67
C GLY A 6 4.30 27.58 -1.88
N TYR A 7 5.44 26.91 -1.68
CA TYR A 7 5.51 25.45 -1.74
C TYR A 7 5.39 24.83 -0.35
N SER A 8 4.82 23.63 -0.30
CA SER A 8 4.84 22.76 0.87
C SER A 8 6.14 21.94 0.92
N PHE A 9 6.53 21.54 2.13
CA PHE A 9 7.76 20.79 2.37
C PHE A 9 7.54 19.71 3.43
N LEU A 10 8.00 18.49 3.13
CA LEU A 10 8.14 17.39 4.09
C LEU A 10 9.55 16.81 3.95
N GLY A 11 10.35 16.89 5.00
CA GLY A 11 11.70 16.35 5.05
C GLY A 11 11.80 15.07 5.88
N GLY A 12 12.92 14.36 5.75
CA GLY A 12 13.19 13.15 6.52
C GLY A 12 12.78 11.89 5.76
N GLU A 13 12.40 10.86 6.49
CA GLU A 13 11.98 9.57 5.94
C GLU A 13 10.46 9.50 5.81
N THR A 14 9.97 9.01 4.67
CA THR A 14 8.55 8.74 4.43
C THR A 14 8.44 7.41 3.69
N GLN A 15 7.74 6.44 4.28
CA GLN A 15 7.61 5.07 3.76
C GLN A 15 8.97 4.41 3.45
N GLY A 16 9.95 4.54 4.35
CA GLY A 16 11.29 3.97 4.12
C GLY A 16 12.19 4.79 3.18
N ILE A 17 11.68 5.90 2.61
CA ILE A 17 12.39 6.69 1.61
C ILE A 17 12.76 8.07 2.15
N LEU A 18 14.07 8.36 2.14
CA LEU A 18 14.60 9.68 2.49
C LEU A 18 14.33 10.69 1.39
N GLY A 19 13.87 11.87 1.77
CA GLY A 19 13.69 12.97 0.84
C GLY A 19 13.59 14.33 1.50
N PRO A 20 13.64 15.37 0.68
CA PRO A 20 12.57 16.33 0.66
C PRO A 20 11.44 15.86 -0.28
N TYR A 21 10.21 16.03 0.16
CA TYR A 21 9.02 16.08 -0.67
C TYR A 21 8.59 17.53 -0.74
N ILE A 22 8.50 18.07 -1.96
CA ILE A 22 8.19 19.48 -2.21
C ILE A 22 7.12 19.54 -3.28
N TRP A 23 5.98 20.13 -2.95
CA TRP A 23 4.82 20.24 -3.84
C TRP A 23 4.15 21.58 -3.69
N LYS A 24 3.30 21.94 -4.64
CA LYS A 24 2.68 23.26 -4.71
C LYS A 24 1.24 23.24 -4.23
N ASP A 25 0.46 22.32 -4.79
CA ASP A 25 -0.99 22.36 -4.69
C ASP A 25 -1.49 21.21 -3.82
N THR A 26 -2.55 21.48 -3.07
CA THR A 26 -3.15 20.52 -2.15
C THR A 26 -4.66 20.64 -2.16
N GLU A 27 -5.33 19.51 -2.34
CA GLU A 27 -6.79 19.41 -2.36
C GLU A 27 -7.23 18.37 -1.31
N GLU A 28 -8.15 18.74 -0.43
CA GLU A 28 -8.74 17.81 0.54
C GLU A 28 -10.02 17.19 -0.03
N VAL A 29 -10.10 15.87 -0.02
CA VAL A 29 -11.27 15.11 -0.47
C VAL A 29 -11.62 14.07 0.59
N ILE A 30 -12.90 13.87 0.85
CA ILE A 30 -13.38 12.79 1.72
C ILE A 30 -13.79 11.61 0.85
N TYR A 31 -13.24 10.43 1.13
CA TYR A 31 -13.63 9.17 0.51
C TYR A 31 -14.33 8.27 1.53
N GLU A 32 -15.45 7.67 1.14
CA GLU A 32 -16.00 6.50 1.83
C GLU A 32 -15.25 5.27 1.34
N VAL A 33 -14.63 4.53 2.26
CA VAL A 33 -13.79 3.36 1.94
C VAL A 33 -14.41 2.12 2.57
N ASP A 34 -14.71 1.13 1.74
CA ASP A 34 -15.10 -0.19 2.21
C ASP A 34 -13.84 -0.97 2.65
N LEU A 35 -13.76 -1.29 3.95
CA LEU A 35 -12.78 -2.24 4.50
C LEU A 35 -13.51 -3.52 4.95
N PRO A 36 -12.79 -4.64 5.12
CA PRO A 36 -13.41 -5.86 5.64
C PRO A 36 -14.03 -5.69 7.05
N SER A 37 -13.56 -4.70 7.83
CA SER A 37 -14.12 -4.34 9.14
C SER A 37 -15.38 -3.47 9.06
N GLY A 38 -15.68 -2.86 7.91
CA GLY A 38 -16.80 -1.93 7.74
C GLY A 38 -16.48 -0.78 6.81
N LYS A 39 -17.46 0.11 6.62
CA LYS A 39 -17.30 1.34 5.85
C LYS A 39 -16.89 2.48 6.75
N GLU A 40 -15.88 3.23 6.38
CA GLU A 40 -15.44 4.44 7.11
C GLU A 40 -15.08 5.58 6.16
N LEU A 41 -15.18 6.81 6.66
CA LEU A 41 -14.81 8.02 5.92
C LEU A 41 -13.34 8.36 6.21
N TYR A 42 -12.56 8.56 5.15
CA TYR A 42 -11.16 8.98 5.24
C TYR A 42 -10.95 10.32 4.55
N LYS A 43 -10.21 11.20 5.23
CA LYS A 43 -9.68 12.40 4.61
C LYS A 43 -8.47 12.04 3.77
N VAL A 44 -8.52 12.37 2.48
CA VAL A 44 -7.42 12.22 1.53
C VAL A 44 -6.94 13.60 1.11
N ILE A 45 -5.68 13.89 1.37
CA ILE A 45 -4.97 15.07 0.90
C ILE A 45 -4.30 14.71 -0.42
N MET A 46 -4.83 15.23 -1.53
CA MET A 46 -4.27 15.11 -2.87
C MET A 46 -3.14 16.12 -3.03
N LEU A 47 -1.93 15.64 -3.27
CA LEU A 47 -0.71 16.43 -3.42
C LEU A 47 -0.35 16.54 -4.91
N GLU A 48 -0.13 17.75 -5.39
CA GLU A 48 0.13 18.06 -6.81
C GLU A 48 1.23 19.12 -7.01
N GLY A 49 1.74 19.20 -8.24
CA GLY A 49 2.76 20.18 -8.61
C GLY A 49 4.10 19.91 -7.93
N PHE A 50 4.52 18.64 -7.87
CA PHE A 50 5.76 18.24 -7.22
C PHE A 50 6.99 18.79 -7.94
N ILE A 51 7.90 19.37 -7.15
CA ILE A 51 9.28 19.70 -7.56
C ILE A 51 10.22 18.53 -7.20
N SER A 52 9.97 17.85 -6.08
CA SER A 52 10.77 16.71 -5.63
C SER A 52 9.89 15.71 -4.89
N ARG A 53 9.99 14.42 -5.23
CA ARG A 53 9.29 13.32 -4.56
C ARG A 53 10.25 12.35 -3.89
N SER A 54 11.25 12.87 -3.17
CA SER A 54 12.37 12.15 -2.54
C SER A 54 13.61 11.90 -3.41
N TRP A 55 14.66 11.38 -2.78
CA TRP A 55 15.89 10.95 -3.46
C TRP A 55 15.69 9.71 -4.33
N MET A 56 14.78 8.81 -3.97
CA MET A 56 14.49 7.62 -4.77
C MET A 56 13.87 7.99 -6.13
N ASP A 57 12.91 8.92 -6.11
CA ASP A 57 12.32 9.49 -7.32
C ASP A 57 13.38 10.16 -8.19
N TYR A 58 14.25 10.97 -7.59
CA TYR A 58 15.31 11.66 -8.32
C TYR A 58 16.31 10.70 -8.98
N ILE A 59 16.85 9.73 -8.23
CA ILE A 59 17.87 8.79 -8.73
C ILE A 59 17.27 7.84 -9.77
N SER A 60 16.00 7.45 -9.61
CA SER A 60 15.29 6.60 -10.56
C SER A 60 14.76 7.35 -11.77
N MET A 61 14.99 8.67 -11.88
CA MET A 61 14.43 9.53 -12.94
C MET A 61 12.89 9.43 -13.02
N GLY A 62 12.23 9.35 -11.86
CA GLY A 62 10.79 9.30 -11.74
C GLY A 62 10.17 7.90 -11.92
N LEU A 63 10.97 6.85 -12.09
CA LEU A 63 10.48 5.48 -12.27
C LEU A 63 9.88 4.87 -11.01
N THR A 64 10.38 5.26 -9.83
CA THR A 64 9.89 4.72 -8.55
C THR A 64 10.00 5.73 -7.41
N GLY A 65 9.09 5.62 -6.44
CA GLY A 65 8.99 6.48 -5.28
C GLY A 65 7.68 6.23 -4.52
N THR A 66 7.47 6.96 -3.43
CA THR A 66 6.25 6.83 -2.62
C THR A 66 5.04 7.40 -3.36
N GLY A 67 4.02 6.57 -3.58
CA GLY A 67 2.74 6.99 -4.17
C GLY A 67 1.81 7.66 -3.15
N GLY A 68 1.96 7.35 -1.87
CA GLY A 68 1.17 7.96 -0.81
C GLY A 68 1.52 7.38 0.56
N TRP A 69 0.90 7.91 1.60
CA TRP A 69 1.11 7.45 2.98
C TRP A 69 -0.02 7.89 3.91
N ALA A 70 -0.27 7.13 4.97
CA ALA A 70 -1.11 7.55 6.09
C ALA A 70 -0.32 8.33 7.15
N LYS A 71 -0.86 9.46 7.59
CA LYS A 71 -0.39 10.21 8.77
C LYS A 71 -0.85 9.55 10.06
N ASP A 72 -0.22 9.94 11.17
CA ASP A 72 -0.56 9.43 12.51
C ASP A 72 -1.99 9.79 12.97
N ASP A 73 -2.56 10.88 12.44
CA ASP A 73 -3.94 11.28 12.69
C ASP A 73 -4.98 10.54 11.83
N GLY A 74 -4.54 9.61 10.98
CA GLY A 74 -5.38 8.84 10.07
C GLY A 74 -5.68 9.54 8.73
N THR A 75 -5.18 10.75 8.49
CA THR A 75 -5.28 11.42 7.20
C THR A 75 -4.38 10.74 6.17
N LEU A 76 -4.91 10.47 4.98
CA LEU A 76 -4.17 9.84 3.90
C LEU A 76 -3.60 10.92 2.97
N CYS A 77 -2.33 10.80 2.59
CA CYS A 77 -1.68 11.68 1.61
C CYS A 77 -1.48 10.91 0.31
N CYS A 78 -2.02 11.45 -0.79
CA CYS A 78 -1.91 10.87 -2.12
C CYS A 78 -1.03 11.74 -3.01
N VAL A 79 0.01 11.17 -3.62
CA VAL A 79 0.72 11.82 -4.73
C VAL A 79 -0.13 11.63 -5.99
N LYS A 80 -1.02 12.58 -6.27
CA LYS A 80 -2.11 12.43 -7.24
C LYS A 80 -1.62 12.04 -8.65
N GLN A 81 -0.47 12.58 -9.07
CA GLN A 81 0.14 12.25 -10.36
C GLN A 81 0.59 10.77 -10.53
N CYS A 82 0.63 9.99 -9.45
CA CYS A 82 0.95 8.56 -9.51
C CYS A 82 -0.26 7.68 -9.90
N TYR A 83 -1.47 8.26 -9.98
CA TYR A 83 -2.69 7.47 -10.07
C TYR A 83 -3.71 8.00 -11.07
N ASP A 84 -4.39 7.09 -11.76
CA ASP A 84 -5.74 7.32 -12.27
C ASP A 84 -6.73 7.06 -11.14
N LEU A 85 -7.50 8.08 -10.74
CA LEU A 85 -8.40 8.02 -9.59
C LEU A 85 -9.59 7.06 -9.76
N GLY A 86 -9.87 6.60 -10.99
CA GLY A 86 -10.87 5.57 -11.25
C GLY A 86 -10.32 4.13 -11.23
N SER A 87 -9.00 3.96 -11.13
CA SER A 87 -8.33 2.66 -11.28
C SER A 87 -8.27 1.86 -9.99
N ASP A 88 -8.13 0.54 -10.10
CA ASP A 88 -7.86 -0.35 -8.96
C ASP A 88 -6.53 -0.02 -8.26
N HIS A 89 -5.54 0.52 -8.98
CA HIS A 89 -4.31 1.02 -8.36
C HIS A 89 -4.58 2.15 -7.37
N PHE A 90 -5.49 3.07 -7.69
CA PHE A 90 -5.91 4.10 -6.74
C PHE A 90 -6.86 3.54 -5.68
N LEU A 91 -7.97 2.94 -6.10
CA LEU A 91 -9.07 2.55 -5.20
C LEU A 91 -8.69 1.42 -4.25
N ILE A 92 -7.81 0.53 -4.67
CA ILE A 92 -7.40 -0.65 -3.88
C ILE A 92 -5.97 -0.48 -3.37
N SER A 93 -4.99 -0.30 -4.27
CA SER A 93 -3.57 -0.32 -3.85
C SER A 93 -3.14 0.90 -3.06
N PHE A 94 -3.80 2.04 -3.24
CA PHE A 94 -3.58 3.21 -2.41
C PHE A 94 -4.67 3.35 -1.34
N LEU A 95 -5.93 3.56 -1.76
CA LEU A 95 -6.98 4.03 -0.85
C LEU A 95 -7.33 3.00 0.22
N LYS A 96 -7.63 1.76 -0.17
CA LYS A 96 -7.92 0.69 0.81
C LYS A 96 -6.69 0.27 1.61
N HIS A 97 -5.51 0.24 0.99
CA HIS A 97 -4.25 -0.08 1.66
C HIS A 97 -3.95 0.92 2.80
N GLU A 98 -3.93 2.22 2.49
CA GLU A 98 -3.62 3.27 3.45
C GLU A 98 -4.75 3.46 4.47
N ALA A 99 -6.01 3.26 4.07
CA ALA A 99 -7.14 3.22 5.00
C ALA A 99 -7.01 2.07 6.01
N GLN A 100 -6.54 0.89 5.57
CA GLN A 100 -6.28 -0.25 6.46
C GLN A 100 -5.14 0.08 7.44
N HIS A 101 -4.06 0.73 6.99
CA HIS A 101 -3.02 1.22 7.89
C HIS A 101 -3.57 2.18 8.95
N ALA A 102 -4.34 3.18 8.53
CA ALA A 102 -4.93 4.16 9.45
C ALA A 102 -5.89 3.49 10.45
N TYR A 103 -6.72 2.55 9.98
CA TYR A 103 -7.60 1.75 10.83
C TYR A 103 -6.80 0.96 11.88
N ASP A 104 -5.80 0.20 11.44
CA ASP A 104 -5.01 -0.69 12.30
C ASP A 104 -4.20 0.08 13.34
N LYS A 105 -3.58 1.20 12.96
CA LYS A 105 -2.87 2.08 13.92
C LYS A 105 -3.82 2.64 14.98
N ARG A 106 -5.05 3.02 14.60
CA ARG A 106 -6.06 3.55 15.53
C ARG A 106 -6.52 2.49 16.54
N VAL A 107 -6.76 1.24 16.10
CA VAL A 107 -7.27 0.18 16.98
C VAL A 107 -6.16 -0.56 17.73
N ASN A 108 -4.94 -0.58 17.19
CA ASN A 108 -3.75 -1.17 17.80
C ASN A 108 -2.54 -0.25 17.63
N PRO A 109 -2.34 0.74 18.52
CA PRO A 109 -1.23 1.70 18.41
C PRO A 109 0.17 1.09 18.44
N ASN A 110 0.32 -0.15 18.92
CA ASN A 110 1.60 -0.86 19.01
C ASN A 110 1.80 -1.87 17.87
N ILE A 111 0.97 -1.84 16.83
CA ILE A 111 1.12 -2.73 15.67
C ILE A 111 2.47 -2.51 14.99
N THR A 112 3.15 -3.59 14.62
CA THR A 112 4.45 -3.50 13.94
C THR A 112 4.27 -3.09 12.48
N SER A 113 5.28 -2.45 11.90
CA SER A 113 5.27 -2.06 10.47
C SER A 113 5.05 -3.25 9.54
N GLU A 114 5.64 -4.42 9.86
CA GLU A 114 5.41 -5.65 9.10
C GLU A 114 3.94 -6.12 9.17
N ALA A 115 3.32 -6.06 10.35
CA ALA A 115 1.91 -6.45 10.51
C ALA A 115 0.97 -5.46 9.80
N LEU A 116 1.31 -4.16 9.79
CA LEU A 116 0.59 -3.15 9.01
C LEU A 116 0.62 -3.49 7.52
N GLU A 117 1.80 -3.72 6.96
CA GLU A 117 1.99 -4.09 5.54
C GLU A 117 1.26 -5.38 5.20
N TYR A 118 1.41 -6.42 6.03
CA TYR A 118 0.75 -7.70 5.84
C TYR A 118 -0.78 -7.56 5.78
N ARG A 119 -1.38 -6.80 6.70
CA ARG A 119 -2.84 -6.61 6.75
C ARG A 119 -3.35 -5.75 5.59
N ALA A 120 -2.66 -4.67 5.26
CA ALA A 120 -3.04 -3.81 4.13
C ALA A 120 -2.95 -4.55 2.78
N LYS A 121 -1.89 -5.35 2.56
CA LYS A 121 -1.76 -6.18 1.36
C LYS A 121 -2.82 -7.29 1.25
N LEU A 122 -3.22 -7.87 2.37
CA LEU A 122 -4.35 -8.81 2.38
C LEU A 122 -5.66 -8.13 1.95
N VAL A 123 -5.91 -6.90 2.42
CA VAL A 123 -7.07 -6.12 1.95
C VAL A 123 -7.00 -5.90 0.45
N GLU A 124 -5.83 -5.61 -0.12
CA GLU A 124 -5.71 -5.45 -1.57
C GLU A 124 -6.17 -6.71 -2.32
N LEU A 125 -5.75 -7.91 -1.88
CA LEU A 125 -6.17 -9.17 -2.47
C LEU A 125 -7.65 -9.48 -2.29
N VAL A 126 -8.28 -9.04 -1.19
CA VAL A 126 -9.72 -9.22 -0.95
C VAL A 126 -10.55 -8.50 -2.01
N TYR A 127 -10.11 -7.33 -2.48
CA TYR A 127 -10.87 -6.50 -3.42
C TYR A 127 -10.41 -6.62 -4.88
N TRP A 128 -9.21 -7.16 -5.15
CA TRP A 128 -8.68 -7.27 -6.50
C TRP A 128 -9.36 -8.40 -7.29
N ASN A 129 -9.83 -8.11 -8.50
CA ASN A 129 -10.73 -9.00 -9.25
C ASN A 129 -10.06 -9.90 -10.30
N ASN A 130 -8.73 -9.96 -10.32
CA ASN A 130 -7.98 -10.83 -11.22
C ASN A 130 -6.70 -11.37 -10.53
N ASP A 131 -5.86 -12.08 -11.27
CA ASP A 131 -4.63 -12.70 -10.74
C ASP A 131 -3.39 -11.79 -10.79
N GLU A 132 -3.52 -10.56 -11.26
CA GLU A 132 -2.40 -9.60 -11.41
C GLU A 132 -1.79 -9.25 -10.05
N LYS A 133 -2.63 -9.03 -9.03
CA LYS A 133 -2.17 -8.57 -7.73
C LYS A 133 -1.37 -9.63 -6.99
N ILE A 134 -1.85 -10.87 -6.97
CA ILE A 134 -1.08 -11.97 -6.38
C ILE A 134 0.22 -12.22 -7.14
N LYS A 135 0.24 -12.05 -8.47
CA LYS A 135 1.47 -12.08 -9.27
C LYS A 135 2.44 -10.95 -8.93
N SER A 136 1.95 -9.74 -8.63
CA SER A 136 2.84 -8.68 -8.15
C SER A 136 3.48 -9.04 -6.80
N PHE A 137 2.73 -9.67 -5.89
CA PHE A 137 3.27 -10.10 -4.60
C PHE A 137 4.26 -11.27 -4.75
N LEU A 138 4.07 -12.17 -5.71
CA LEU A 138 5.07 -13.18 -6.04
C LEU A 138 6.41 -12.59 -6.45
N ARG A 139 6.39 -11.51 -7.24
CA ARG A 139 7.60 -10.81 -7.70
C ARG A 139 8.27 -10.00 -6.59
N GLU A 140 7.49 -9.55 -5.62
CA GLU A 140 7.96 -8.76 -4.49
C GLU A 140 8.43 -9.60 -3.29
N ALA A 141 7.90 -10.81 -3.15
CA ALA A 141 8.16 -11.71 -2.03
C ALA A 141 9.65 -12.03 -1.87
N ASP A 142 10.21 -11.61 -0.73
CA ASP A 142 11.59 -11.92 -0.33
C ASP A 142 11.65 -12.04 1.19
N SER A 143 12.09 -13.21 1.67
CA SER A 143 12.25 -13.51 3.10
C SER A 143 13.67 -13.28 3.61
N THR A 144 14.61 -12.87 2.75
CA THR A 144 16.03 -12.75 3.09
C THR A 144 16.37 -11.41 3.76
N ASN A 145 15.63 -10.34 3.41
CA ASN A 145 15.82 -9.01 3.98
C ASN A 145 14.69 -8.67 4.97
N ILE A 146 14.90 -8.99 6.24
CA ILE A 146 13.91 -8.76 7.31
C ILE A 146 13.56 -7.29 7.57
N THR A 147 14.38 -6.34 7.10
CA THR A 147 14.08 -4.90 7.27
C THR A 147 13.19 -4.36 6.17
N ASN A 148 13.03 -5.10 5.06
CA ASN A 148 12.07 -4.78 4.01
C ASN A 148 10.70 -5.37 4.36
N THR A 149 9.90 -4.59 5.10
CA THR A 149 8.57 -5.01 5.57
C THR A 149 7.61 -5.33 4.43
N HIS A 150 7.71 -4.62 3.31
CA HIS A 150 6.86 -4.88 2.15
C HIS A 150 7.15 -6.25 1.52
N ALA A 151 8.43 -6.58 1.31
CA ALA A 151 8.82 -7.87 0.72
C ALA A 151 8.55 -9.04 1.67
N MET A 152 8.79 -8.85 2.97
CA MET A 152 8.47 -9.85 4.00
C MET A 152 6.95 -10.10 4.09
N ALA A 153 6.14 -9.05 4.06
CA ALA A 153 4.69 -9.16 4.04
C ALA A 153 4.19 -9.92 2.80
N ALA A 154 4.73 -9.60 1.61
CA ALA A 154 4.41 -10.31 0.38
C ALA A 154 4.78 -11.80 0.46
N TYR A 155 5.98 -12.12 0.96
CA TYR A 155 6.41 -13.50 1.18
C TYR A 155 5.46 -14.26 2.11
N ARG A 156 5.12 -13.69 3.28
CA ARG A 156 4.20 -14.32 4.23
C ARG A 156 2.81 -14.56 3.66
N ILE A 157 2.30 -13.61 2.87
CA ILE A 157 1.00 -13.75 2.20
C ILE A 157 1.05 -14.87 1.17
N VAL A 158 2.06 -14.88 0.30
CA VAL A 158 2.21 -15.92 -0.72
C VAL A 158 2.37 -17.30 -0.09
N SER A 159 3.21 -17.44 0.94
CA SER A 159 3.35 -18.70 1.68
C SER A 159 2.03 -19.16 2.30
N GLY A 160 1.33 -18.27 3.00
CA GLY A 160 0.06 -18.60 3.65
C GLY A 160 -1.06 -18.97 2.67
N LEU A 161 -1.08 -18.33 1.49
CA LEU A 161 -1.99 -18.71 0.41
C LEU A 161 -1.56 -20.01 -0.28
N SER A 162 -0.25 -20.26 -0.39
CA SER A 162 0.29 -21.47 -1.00
C SER A 162 -0.10 -22.71 -0.21
N ASP A 163 0.04 -22.64 1.12
CA ASP A 163 -0.39 -23.69 2.05
C ASP A 163 -1.88 -24.00 1.88
N ARG A 164 -2.71 -22.97 1.82
CA ARG A 164 -4.19 -23.12 1.76
C ARG A 164 -4.73 -23.56 0.40
N ILE A 165 -4.08 -23.17 -0.70
CA ILE A 165 -4.58 -23.40 -2.07
C ILE A 165 -3.90 -24.60 -2.74
N PHE A 166 -2.63 -24.84 -2.43
CA PHE A 166 -1.78 -25.81 -3.12
C PHE A 166 -1.14 -26.86 -2.21
N ASP A 167 -1.34 -26.78 -0.89
CA ASP A 167 -0.73 -27.69 0.10
C ASP A 167 0.81 -27.70 -0.03
N CYS A 168 1.39 -26.52 -0.21
CA CYS A 168 2.85 -26.33 -0.31
C CYS A 168 3.33 -25.06 0.39
N GLU A 169 4.60 -25.03 0.78
CA GLU A 169 5.19 -23.91 1.53
C GLU A 169 5.21 -22.60 0.72
N PHE A 170 5.48 -22.68 -0.57
CA PHE A 170 5.55 -21.52 -1.46
C PHE A 170 5.36 -21.94 -2.93
N GLN A 171 4.29 -21.45 -3.57
CA GLN A 171 4.03 -21.68 -5.00
C GLN A 171 4.62 -20.54 -5.83
N SER A 172 5.80 -20.76 -6.41
CA SER A 172 6.52 -19.76 -7.20
C SER A 172 6.09 -19.65 -8.67
N ASP A 173 5.35 -20.64 -9.22
CA ASP A 173 4.87 -20.57 -10.60
C ASP A 173 3.65 -19.64 -10.72
N GLU A 174 3.85 -18.45 -11.30
CA GLU A 174 2.77 -17.48 -11.57
C GLU A 174 1.58 -18.10 -12.34
N LYS A 175 1.81 -19.13 -13.16
CA LYS A 175 0.73 -19.79 -13.91
C LYS A 175 -0.19 -20.60 -13.01
N ALA A 176 0.31 -21.13 -11.89
CA ALA A 176 -0.50 -21.91 -10.95
C ALA A 176 -1.61 -21.06 -10.29
N TRP A 177 -1.39 -19.74 -10.19
CA TRP A 177 -2.32 -18.78 -9.62
C TRP A 177 -3.44 -18.35 -10.58
N HIS A 178 -3.34 -18.72 -11.85
CA HIS A 178 -4.35 -18.39 -12.83
C HIS A 178 -5.70 -19.03 -12.49
N ASN A 179 -6.79 -18.26 -12.63
CA ASN A 179 -8.16 -18.65 -12.26
C ASN A 179 -8.33 -19.06 -10.78
N LYS A 180 -7.45 -18.59 -9.88
CA LYS A 180 -7.56 -18.79 -8.42
C LYS A 180 -8.07 -17.57 -7.66
N THR A 181 -8.45 -16.49 -8.35
CA THR A 181 -8.87 -15.21 -7.74
C THR A 181 -9.89 -15.38 -6.62
N ALA A 182 -10.95 -16.17 -6.82
CA ALA A 182 -11.96 -16.40 -5.77
C ALA A 182 -11.40 -17.10 -4.52
N LEU A 183 -10.45 -18.04 -4.70
CA LEU A 183 -9.78 -18.70 -3.58
C LEU A 183 -8.80 -17.77 -2.88
N VAL A 184 -8.07 -16.95 -3.65
CA VAL A 184 -7.18 -15.91 -3.12
C VAL A 184 -7.98 -14.93 -2.27
N GLN A 185 -9.05 -14.34 -2.79
CA GLN A 185 -9.92 -13.42 -2.07
C GLN A 185 -10.47 -14.04 -0.76
N LYS A 186 -11.01 -15.26 -0.85
CA LYS A 186 -11.54 -15.99 0.31
C LYS A 186 -10.46 -16.20 1.39
N HIS A 187 -9.32 -16.75 1.02
CA HIS A 187 -8.27 -17.07 1.99
C HIS A 187 -7.56 -15.82 2.50
N SER A 188 -7.46 -14.75 1.71
CA SER A 188 -6.96 -13.46 2.18
C SER A 188 -7.85 -12.87 3.28
N LEU A 189 -9.17 -12.97 3.14
CA LEU A 189 -10.11 -12.54 4.17
C LEU A 189 -9.99 -13.38 5.45
N GLU A 190 -9.87 -14.71 5.32
CA GLU A 190 -9.64 -15.61 6.46
C GLU A 190 -8.30 -15.36 7.16
N MET A 191 -7.27 -14.98 6.41
CA MET A 191 -5.93 -14.65 6.93
C MET A 191 -5.87 -13.28 7.61
N LEU A 192 -6.76 -12.35 7.24
CA LEU A 192 -6.87 -11.02 7.86
C LEU A 192 -7.56 -11.06 9.24
N SER A 193 -8.39 -12.09 9.46
CA SER A 193 -9.22 -12.26 10.66
C SER A 193 -8.50 -12.99 11.81
N LYS A 194 -7.25 -13.41 11.60
CA LYS A 194 -6.40 -14.09 12.59
C LYS A 194 -5.33 -13.14 13.10
#